data_AF-A0A935CZ53-F1
#
_entry.id   AF-A0A935CZ53-F1
#
_cell.length_a   1.000
_cell.length_b   1.000
_cell.length_c   1.000
_cell.angle_alpha   90.00
_cell.angle_beta   90.00
_cell.angle_gamma   90.00
#
_symmetry.space_group_name_H-M   'P 1'
#
loop_
_entity.id
_entity.type
_entity.pdbx_description
1 polymer ?
#
loop_
_entity_poly.entity_id
_entity_poly.type
_entity_poly.pdbx_seq_one_letter_code
_entity_poly.pdbx_strand_id
1 'polypeptide(L)'
;MILGIILFHPLLFFLFTPFFRPFRISRLIFTYLIPIIPFCTVCDGIVSITRLYAPEHLERIARVHDEARYTWKSGKVKNSLGMNVTYLIGSPKR
;
A
#
# COMPACT_ATOMS: atom_id res chain seq x y z
N MET A 1 3.13 -5.61 14.83
CA MET A 1 3.37 -4.32 14.14
C MET A 1 2.18 -3.91 13.26
N ILE A 2 1.79 -4.71 12.26
CA ILE A 2 0.66 -4.39 11.35
C ILE A 2 -0.67 -4.19 12.12
N LEU A 3 -0.98 -5.06 13.09
CA LEU A 3 -2.21 -4.93 13.90
C LEU A 3 -2.26 -3.63 14.72
N GLY A 4 -1.12 -3.19 15.25
CA GLY A 4 -1.01 -1.92 15.98
C GLY A 4 -1.22 -0.72 15.06
N ILE A 5 -0.68 -0.76 13.85
CA ILE A 5 -0.92 0.28 12.85
C ILE A 5 -2.41 0.35 12.51
N ILE A 6 -3.08 -0.79 12.29
CA ILE A 6 -4.51 -0.82 11.95
C ILE A 6 -5.38 -0.25 13.08
N LEU A 7 -5.04 -0.48 14.35
CA LEU A 7 -5.83 0.01 15.48
C LEU A 7 -5.55 1.47 15.82
N PHE A 8 -4.28 1.88 15.81
CA PHE A 8 -3.87 3.22 16.21
C PHE A 8 -4.03 4.25 15.08
N HIS A 9 -3.82 3.85 13.82
CA HIS A 9 -3.85 4.79 12.69
C HIS A 9 -5.19 5.51 12.51
N PRO A 10 -6.38 4.86 12.62
CA PRO A 10 -7.66 5.56 12.54
C PRO A 10 -7.85 6.56 13.68
N LEU A 11 -7.42 6.20 14.90
CA LEU A 11 -7.50 7.07 16.07
C LEU A 11 -6.61 8.31 15.93
N LEU A 12 -5.36 8.10 15.50
CA LEU A 12 -4.43 9.19 15.17
C LEU A 12 -4.96 10.03 14.01
N PHE A 13 -5.52 9.42 12.97
CA PHE A 13 -6.12 10.16 11.85
C PHE A 13 -7.25 11.06 12.36
N PHE A 14 -8.16 10.53 13.19
CA PHE A 14 -9.26 11.30 13.78
C PHE A 14 -8.78 12.44 14.69
N LEU A 15 -7.66 12.27 15.40
CA LEU A 15 -7.10 13.30 16.29
C LEU A 15 -6.26 14.35 15.55
N PHE A 16 -5.51 13.95 14.54
CA PHE A 16 -4.53 14.79 13.83
C PHE A 16 -5.06 15.42 12.54
N THR A 17 -6.21 14.97 12.02
CA THR A 17 -6.88 15.60 10.85
C THR A 17 -6.98 17.14 10.91
N PRO A 18 -7.33 17.79 12.04
CA PRO A 18 -7.43 19.24 12.10
C PRO A 18 -6.06 19.94 12.04
N PHE A 19 -4.96 19.22 12.28
CA PHE A 19 -3.61 19.76 12.21
C PHE A 19 -2.97 19.59 10.82
N PHE A 20 -3.60 18.81 9.93
CA PHE A 20 -3.11 18.65 8.56
C PHE A 20 -3.36 19.91 7.73
N ARG A 21 -2.27 20.52 7.26
CA ARG A 21 -2.33 21.69 6.37
C ARG A 21 -2.59 21.27 4.90
N PRO A 22 -3.22 22.12 4.08
CA PRO A 22 -3.90 23.36 4.44
C PRO A 22 -5.17 23.09 5.26
N PHE A 23 -5.37 23.87 6.31
CA PHE A 23 -6.56 23.76 7.16
C PHE A 23 -7.80 24.18 6.36
N ARG A 24 -8.79 23.29 6.26
CA ARG A 24 -10.05 23.55 5.56
C ARG A 24 -11.21 23.07 6.42
N ILE A 25 -12.17 23.96 6.69
CA ILE A 25 -13.38 23.63 7.45
C ILE A 25 -14.16 22.50 6.76
N SER A 26 -14.18 22.48 5.42
CA SER A 26 -14.78 21.38 4.65
C SER A 26 -14.20 20.01 5.02
N ARG A 27 -12.90 19.92 5.34
CA ARG A 27 -12.27 18.67 5.80
C ARG A 27 -12.85 18.22 7.13
N LEU A 28 -13.13 19.13 8.06
CA LEU A 28 -13.74 18.78 9.34
C LEU A 28 -15.17 18.27 9.13
N ILE A 29 -15.97 18.94 8.29
CA ILE A 29 -17.33 18.50 7.97
C ILE A 29 -17.31 17.09 7.35
N PHE A 30 -16.46 16.86 6.34
CA PHE A 30 -16.38 15.57 5.64
C PHE A 30 -15.56 14.48 6.34
N THR A 31 -14.99 14.77 7.51
CA THR A 31 -14.29 13.78 8.34
C THR A 31 -15.12 13.42 9.59
N TYR A 32 -15.73 14.41 10.24
CA TYR A 32 -16.45 14.23 11.52
C TYR A 32 -17.96 14.16 11.35
N LEU A 33 -18.57 15.01 10.51
CA LEU A 33 -20.03 15.10 10.39
C LEU A 33 -20.57 14.09 9.38
N ILE A 34 -19.94 14.04 8.21
CA ILE A 34 -20.26 13.08 7.15
C ILE A 34 -18.93 12.42 6.78
N PRO A 35 -18.58 11.24 7.31
CA PRO A 35 -17.25 10.66 7.21
C PRO A 35 -16.94 10.09 5.81
N ILE A 36 -17.14 10.89 4.76
CA ILE A 36 -16.84 10.56 3.36
C ILE A 36 -15.33 10.36 3.18
N ILE A 37 -14.51 11.24 3.78
CA ILE A 37 -13.05 11.16 3.65
C ILE A 37 -12.50 9.84 4.24
N PRO A 38 -12.83 9.47 5.50
CA PRO A 38 -12.46 8.17 6.05
C PRO A 38 -12.93 6.99 5.17
N PHE A 39 -14.18 7.03 4.69
CA PHE A 39 -14.73 5.96 3.86
C PHE A 39 -13.97 5.79 2.54
N CYS A 40 -13.75 6.89 1.81
CA CYS A 40 -12.96 6.89 0.58
C CYS A 40 -11.54 6.38 0.82
N THR A 41 -10.91 6.76 1.93
CA THR A 41 -9.55 6.32 2.30
C THR A 41 -9.49 4.81 2.54
N VAL A 42 -10.48 4.25 3.25
CA VAL A 42 -10.55 2.79 3.49
C VAL A 42 -10.78 2.05 2.18
N CYS A 43 -11.70 2.53 1.33
CA CYS A 43 -11.94 1.94 0.02
C CYS A 43 -10.66 1.95 -0.85
N ASP A 44 -9.96 3.07 -0.92
CA ASP A 44 -8.69 3.18 -1.65
C ASP A 44 -7.62 2.23 -1.09
N GLY A 45 -7.52 2.14 0.24
CA GLY A 45 -6.63 1.20 0.91
C GLY A 45 -6.94 -0.27 0.60
N ILE A 46 -8.22 -0.66 0.62
CA ILE A 46 -8.65 -2.02 0.25
C ILE A 46 -8.27 -2.32 -1.19
N VAL A 47 -8.59 -1.41 -2.12
CA VAL A 47 -8.26 -1.59 -3.54
C VAL A 47 -6.73 -1.67 -3.74
N SER A 48 -5.94 -0.91 -2.98
CA SER A 48 -4.48 -1.01 -3.00
C SER A 48 -3.98 -2.37 -2.52
N ILE A 49 -4.53 -2.89 -1.41
CA ILE A 49 -4.16 -4.21 -0.87
C ILE A 49 -4.51 -5.33 -1.85
N THR A 50 -5.64 -5.24 -2.56
CA THR A 50 -6.01 -6.25 -3.57
C THR A 50 -5.04 -6.31 -4.75
N ARG A 51 -4.26 -5.25 -5.02
CA ARG A 51 -3.24 -5.24 -6.08
C ARG A 51 -1.91 -5.85 -5.65
N LEU A 52 -1.73 -6.18 -4.37
CA LEU A 52 -0.53 -6.85 -3.90
C LEU A 52 -0.55 -8.33 -4.27
N TYR A 53 0.20 -8.68 -5.31
CA TYR A 53 0.43 -10.06 -5.70
C TYR A 53 1.51 -10.71 -4.84
N ALA A 54 1.39 -12.03 -4.63
CA ALA A 54 2.48 -12.81 -4.04
C ALA A 54 3.68 -12.82 -5.01
N PRO A 55 4.93 -12.85 -4.51
CA PRO A 55 6.13 -12.88 -5.34
C PRO A 55 6.07 -13.94 -6.45
N GLU A 56 5.57 -15.14 -6.12
CA GLU A 56 5.48 -16.28 -7.02
C GLU A 56 4.53 -16.02 -8.19
N HIS A 57 3.44 -15.27 -7.94
CA HIS A 57 2.49 -14.87 -8.98
C HIS A 57 3.11 -13.81 -9.90
N LEU A 58 3.81 -12.82 -9.33
CA LEU A 58 4.50 -11.78 -10.11
C LEU A 58 5.55 -12.39 -11.04
N GLU A 59 6.34 -13.33 -10.52
CA GLU A 59 7.37 -14.01 -11.30
C GLU A 59 6.78 -14.85 -12.43
N ARG A 60 5.68 -15.54 -12.17
CA ARG A 60 4.96 -16.30 -13.21
C ARG A 60 4.48 -15.38 -14.32
N ILE A 61 3.85 -14.26 -13.99
CA ILE A 61 3.37 -13.28 -14.98
C ILE A 61 4.54 -12.76 -15.82
N ALA A 62 5.66 -12.43 -15.18
CA ALA A 62 6.85 -11.91 -15.87
C ALA A 62 7.49 -12.93 -16.82
N ARG A 63 7.62 -14.19 -16.39
CA ARG A 63 8.15 -15.27 -17.23
C ARG A 63 7.27 -15.54 -18.46
N VAL A 64 5.94 -15.49 -18.31
CA VAL A 64 5.02 -15.68 -19.45
C VAL A 64 5.23 -14.63 -20.54
N HIS A 65 5.64 -13.40 -20.21
CA HIS A 65 5.84 -12.34 -21.20
C HIS A 65 7.24 -12.27 -21.77
N ASP A 66 8.29 -12.53 -20.98
CA ASP A 66 9.67 -12.28 -21.44
C ASP A 66 10.72 -13.19 -20.78
N GLU A 67 10.49 -14.51 -20.83
CA GLU A 67 11.45 -15.51 -20.34
C GLU A 67 12.68 -15.67 -21.26
N ALA A 68 12.56 -15.37 -22.55
CA ALA A 68 13.66 -15.54 -23.50
C ALA A 68 14.78 -14.50 -23.30
N ARG A 69 14.43 -13.26 -22.92
CA ARG A 69 15.38 -12.13 -22.83
C ARG A 69 15.83 -11.82 -21.41
N TYR A 70 15.01 -12.16 -20.40
CA TYR A 70 15.28 -11.82 -19.01
C TYR A 70 15.22 -13.03 -18.08
N THR A 71 16.09 -13.04 -17.08
CA THR A 71 16.02 -13.88 -15.89
C THR A 71 15.29 -13.12 -14.80
N TRP A 72 14.09 -13.56 -14.47
CA TRP A 72 13.24 -12.95 -13.45
C TRP A 72 13.49 -13.56 -12.08
N LYS A 73 13.56 -12.71 -11.05
CA LYS A 73 13.64 -13.10 -9.64
C LYS A 73 12.67 -12.28 -8.82
N SER A 74 11.79 -12.95 -8.09
CA SER A 74 10.89 -12.31 -7.13
C SER A 74 11.27 -12.65 -5.69
N GLY A 75 10.80 -11.85 -4.74
CA GLY A 75 10.95 -12.17 -3.32
C GLY A 75 10.32 -11.12 -2.40
N LYS A 76 10.54 -11.28 -1.10
CA LYS A 76 10.18 -10.29 -0.08
C LYS A 76 11.44 -9.87 0.66
N VAL A 77 11.60 -8.57 0.84
CA VAL A 77 12.67 -7.96 1.65
C VAL A 77 12.04 -7.18 2.79
N LYS A 78 12.64 -7.23 3.98
CA LYS A 78 12.22 -6.37 5.08
C LYS A 78 12.85 -5.01 4.92
N ASN A 79 12.05 -3.95 4.98
CA ASN A 79 12.58 -2.60 5.07
C ASN A 79 13.14 -2.32 6.48
N SER A 80 13.76 -1.15 6.68
CA SER A 80 14.29 -0.70 7.98
C SER A 80 13.23 -0.63 9.08
N LEU A 81 11.95 -0.49 8.73
CA LEU A 81 10.83 -0.54 9.65
C LEU A 81 10.29 -1.96 9.89
N GLY A 82 10.92 -3.01 9.35
CA GLY A 82 10.51 -4.41 9.51
C GLY A 82 9.29 -4.83 8.68
N MET A 83 8.82 -3.99 7.75
CA MET A 83 7.73 -4.31 6.83
C MET A 83 8.23 -5.15 5.65
N ASN A 84 7.48 -6.20 5.29
CA ASN A 84 7.79 -7.02 4.13
C ASN A 84 7.38 -6.28 2.84
N VAL A 85 8.35 -5.97 2.01
CA VAL A 85 8.16 -5.36 0.69
C VAL A 85 8.40 -6.44 -0.37
N THR A 86 7.39 -6.70 -1.20
CA THR A 86 7.53 -7.61 -2.34
C THR A 86 8.30 -6.92 -3.47
N TYR A 87 9.23 -7.63 -4.10
CA TYR A 87 9.98 -7.12 -5.26
C TYR A 87 9.96 -8.13 -6.42
N LEU A 88 10.17 -7.61 -7.62
CA LEU A 88 10.40 -8.36 -8.85
C LEU A 88 11.53 -7.67 -9.63
N ILE A 89 12.57 -8.40 -9.99
CA ILE A 89 13.72 -7.90 -10.74
C ILE A 89 13.93 -8.78 -11.98
N GLY A 90 14.12 -8.16 -13.14
CA GLY A 90 14.51 -8.82 -14.39
C GLY A 90 15.94 -8.46 -14.76
N SER A 91 16.81 -9.45 -14.88
CA SER A 91 18.19 -9.26 -15.36
C SER A 91 18.32 -9.82 -16.78
N PRO A 92 18.94 -9.11 -17.74
CA PRO A 92 19.07 -9.59 -19.11
C PRO A 92 19.89 -10.90 -19.17
N LYS A 93 19.43 -11.86 -19.97
CA LYS A 93 20.20 -13.07 -20.29
C LYS A 93 21.30 -12.68 -21.28
N ARG A 94 22.53 -13.07 -20.96
CA ARG A 94 23.72 -12.82 -21.79
C ARG A 94 23.81 -13.82 -22.93
#